data_AF-A0A2V9VRC6-F1
#
_entry.id   AF-A0A2V9VRC6-F1
#
_cell.length_a   1.000
_cell.length_b   1.000
_cell.length_c   1.000
_cell.angle_alpha   90.00
_cell.angle_beta   90.00
_cell.angle_gamma   90.00
#
_symmetry.space_group_name_H-M   'P 1'
#
loop_
_entity.id
_entity.type
_entity.pdbx_description
1 polymer ?
#
loop_
_entity_poly.entity_id
_entity_poly.type
_entity_poly.pdbx_seq_one_letter_code
_entity_poly.pdbx_strand_id
1 'polypeptide(L)'
;MDRGTVDPFLAAASVILGLAFGSFLNVCIYRLPRDMSVLNPRWSACPNCKQPIAFYDNVPVLSWLFLRGRCRKCKSAISPR
;
A
#
# COMPACT_ATOMS: atom_id res chain seq x y z
N MET A 1 35.19 18.13 -23.60
CA MET A 1 34.03 18.46 -22.75
C MET A 1 32.84 18.71 -23.66
N ASP A 2 32.28 17.65 -24.22
CA ASP A 2 31.09 17.76 -25.08
C ASP A 2 29.88 17.89 -24.16
N ARG A 3 29.32 19.10 -24.12
CA ARG A 3 28.04 19.39 -23.49
C ARG A 3 26.98 18.74 -24.39
N GLY A 4 26.86 17.42 -24.31
CA GLY A 4 25.79 16.66 -24.95
C GLY A 4 24.48 17.20 -24.43
N THR A 5 23.79 17.97 -25.26
CA THR A 5 22.42 18.41 -25.02
C THR A 5 21.59 17.16 -24.83
N VAL A 6 21.30 16.82 -23.58
CA VAL A 6 20.34 15.76 -23.28
C VAL A 6 19.03 16.13 -23.96
N ASP A 7 18.56 15.28 -24.88
CA ASP A 7 17.30 15.52 -25.55
C ASP A 7 16.23 15.72 -24.47
N PRO A 8 15.41 16.80 -24.53
CA PRO A 8 14.40 17.05 -23.51
C PRO A 8 13.43 15.87 -23.37
N PHE A 9 13.27 15.08 -24.44
CA PHE A 9 12.56 13.81 -24.42
C PHE A 9 13.24 12.74 -23.56
N LEU A 10 14.55 12.56 -23.71
CA LEU A 10 15.34 11.62 -22.91
C LEU A 10 15.40 12.05 -21.43
N ALA A 11 15.47 13.35 -21.18
CA ALA A 11 15.38 13.91 -19.83
C ALA A 11 13.99 13.67 -19.21
N ALA A 12 12.91 13.93 -19.94
CA ALA A 12 11.55 13.67 -19.46
C ALA A 12 11.32 12.17 -19.21
N ALA A 13 11.77 11.30 -20.11
CA ALA A 13 11.68 9.85 -19.96
C ALA A 13 12.42 9.36 -18.71
N SER A 14 13.65 9.85 -18.46
CA SER A 14 14.41 9.45 -17.26
C SER A 14 13.77 9.93 -15.96
N VAL A 15 13.16 11.12 -15.95
CA VAL A 15 12.38 11.61 -14.78
C VAL A 15 11.14 10.76 -14.54
N ILE A 16 10.34 10.48 -15.58
CA ILE A 16 9.13 9.66 -15.45
C ILE A 16 9.49 8.26 -14.97
N LEU A 17 10.53 7.66 -15.55
CA LEU A 17 11.01 6.35 -15.16
C LEU A 17 11.53 6.38 -13.71
N GLY A 18 12.31 7.39 -13.32
CA GLY A 18 12.77 7.57 -11.95
C GLY A 18 11.62 7.71 -10.95
N LEU A 19 10.57 8.46 -11.29
CA LEU A 19 9.38 8.60 -10.46
C LEU A 19 8.59 7.29 -10.34
N ALA A 20 8.44 6.56 -11.45
CA ALA A 20 7.77 5.27 -11.46
C ALA A 20 8.51 4.24 -10.60
N PHE A 21 9.83 4.11 -10.78
CA PHE A 21 10.67 3.22 -9.98
C PHE A 21 10.74 3.65 -8.51
N GLY A 22 10.90 4.95 -8.24
CA GLY A 22 10.94 5.48 -6.88
C GLY A 22 9.64 5.23 -6.12
N SER A 23 8.48 5.44 -6.76
CA SER A 23 7.18 5.14 -6.18
C SER A 23 7.02 3.65 -5.85
N PHE A 24 7.47 2.77 -6.75
CA PHE A 24 7.40 1.32 -6.54
C PHE A 24 8.34 0.86 -5.41
N LEU A 25 9.60 1.33 -5.42
CA LEU A 25 10.58 1.01 -4.38
C LEU A 25 10.12 1.46 -3.00
N ASN A 26 9.43 2.60 -2.89
CA ASN A 26 8.86 3.06 -1.64
C ASN A 26 7.85 2.06 -1.05
N VAL A 27 7.00 1.45 -1.89
CA VAL A 27 6.10 0.36 -1.47
C VAL A 27 6.89 -0.87 -1.04
N CYS A 28 7.92 -1.25 -1.79
CA CYS A 28 8.77 -2.41 -1.48
C CYS A 28 9.51 -2.24 -0.15
N ILE A 29 10.15 -1.09 0.10
CA ILE A 29 10.87 -0.77 1.35
C ILE A 29 9.92 -0.87 2.56
N TYR A 30 8.68 -0.43 2.41
CA TYR A 30 7.71 -0.52 3.49
C TYR A 30 7.25 -1.97 3.77
N ARG A 31 7.06 -2.76 2.70
CA ARG A 31 6.42 -4.09 2.77
C ARG A 31 7.38 -5.27 2.95
N LEU A 32 8.54 -5.26 2.29
CA LEU A 32 9.55 -6.34 2.35
C LEU A 32 10.01 -6.70 3.77
N PRO A 33 10.41 -5.75 4.64
CA PRO A 33 10.86 -6.08 6.00
C PRO A 33 9.71 -6.53 6.92
N ARG A 34 8.46 -6.44 6.47
CA ARG A 34 7.26 -6.83 7.22
C ARG A 34 6.64 -8.12 6.69
N ASP A 35 7.33 -8.83 5.79
CA ASP A 35 6.83 -10.01 5.05
C ASP A 35 5.44 -9.79 4.43
N MET A 36 5.12 -8.54 4.10
CA MET A 36 3.85 -8.18 3.49
C MET A 36 3.96 -8.37 1.98
N SER A 37 2.98 -9.03 1.40
CA SER A 37 2.91 -9.24 -0.04
C SER A 37 2.83 -7.88 -0.77
N VAL A 38 3.78 -7.65 -1.66
CA VAL A 38 3.79 -6.46 -2.54
C VAL A 38 2.62 -6.54 -3.52
N LEU A 39 2.35 -7.75 -4.04
CA LEU A 39 1.29 -8.02 -5.01
C LEU A 39 -0.10 -8.18 -4.39
N ASN A 40 -0.21 -8.47 -3.09
CA ASN A 40 -1.50 -8.84 -2.49
C ASN A 40 -1.76 -8.22 -1.11
N PRO A 41 -1.90 -6.89 -0.99
CA PRO A 41 -2.01 -6.16 0.28
C PRO A 41 -3.19 -6.54 1.19
N ARG A 42 -4.08 -7.44 0.75
CA ARG A 42 -5.46 -7.56 1.20
C ARG A 42 -5.79 -8.82 1.99
N TRP A 43 -4.82 -9.57 2.49
CA TRP A 43 -5.10 -10.63 3.45
C TRP A 43 -5.12 -10.10 4.88
N SER A 44 -6.03 -9.14 5.11
CA SER A 44 -6.40 -8.70 6.45
C SER A 44 -7.40 -9.74 6.97
N ALA A 45 -7.00 -10.60 7.89
CA ALA A 45 -7.94 -11.46 8.63
C ALA A 45 -8.16 -10.88 10.02
N CYS A 46 -9.36 -11.05 10.57
CA CYS A 46 -9.61 -10.67 11.95
C CYS A 46 -8.76 -11.53 12.89
N PRO A 47 -8.00 -10.95 13.84
CA PRO A 47 -7.15 -11.73 14.75
C PRO A 47 -7.93 -12.65 15.70
N ASN A 48 -9.21 -12.34 15.97
CA ASN A 48 -10.03 -13.09 16.92
C ASN A 48 -10.85 -14.21 16.23
N CYS A 49 -11.65 -13.86 15.21
CA CYS A 49 -12.51 -14.84 14.53
C CYS A 49 -11.90 -15.45 13.27
N LYS A 50 -10.69 -15.03 12.86
CA LYS A 50 -9.97 -15.47 11.65
C LYS A 50 -10.71 -15.27 10.33
N GLN A 51 -11.86 -14.59 10.36
CA GLN A 51 -12.62 -14.31 9.16
C GLN A 51 -11.87 -13.29 8.29
N PRO A 52 -11.82 -13.48 6.96
CA PRO A 52 -11.24 -12.50 6.06
C PRO A 52 -12.01 -11.19 6.16
N ILE A 53 -11.28 -10.08 6.32
CA ILE A 53 -11.81 -8.72 6.32
C ILE A 53 -12.08 -8.35 4.87
N ALA A 54 -13.33 -7.98 4.60
CA ALA A 54 -13.73 -7.58 3.26
C ALA A 54 -12.91 -6.38 2.78
N PHE A 55 -12.67 -6.27 1.48
CA PHE A 55 -11.83 -5.20 0.94
C PHE A 55 -12.33 -3.80 1.31
N TYR A 56 -13.65 -3.61 1.42
CA TYR A 56 -14.29 -2.34 1.80
C TYR A 56 -14.13 -2.00 3.29
N ASP A 57 -13.96 -3.01 4.15
CA ASP A 57 -13.65 -2.79 5.57
C ASP A 57 -12.18 -2.33 5.77
N ASN A 58 -11.33 -2.46 4.75
CA ASN A 58 -9.97 -1.89 4.74
C ASN A 58 -9.92 -0.41 4.30
N VAL A 59 -11.06 0.23 4.00
CA VAL A 59 -11.08 1.67 3.63
C VAL A 59 -11.07 2.52 4.91
N PRO A 60 -9.94 3.11 5.33
CA PRO A 60 -9.74 3.53 6.72
C PRO A 60 -10.80 4.50 7.24
N VAL A 61 -11.18 5.49 6.43
CA VAL A 61 -12.13 6.54 6.84
C VAL A 61 -13.56 6.01 6.88
N LEU A 62 -14.01 5.34 5.81
CA LEU A 62 -15.37 4.82 5.71
C LEU A 62 -15.60 3.69 6.71
N SER A 63 -14.68 2.72 6.77
CA SER A 63 -14.82 1.59 7.67
C SER A 63 -14.70 2.01 9.14
N TRP A 64 -13.86 2.98 9.49
CA TRP A 64 -13.82 3.50 10.87
C TRP A 64 -15.14 4.21 11.26
N LEU A 65 -15.76 4.97 10.35
CA LEU A 65 -17.05 5.62 10.62
C LEU A 65 -18.15 4.59 10.93
N PHE A 66 -18.21 3.49 10.16
CA PHE A 66 -19.25 2.47 10.32
C PHE A 66 -18.95 1.40 11.37
N LEU A 67 -17.69 0.98 11.52
CA LEU A 67 -17.27 -0.15 12.35
C LEU A 67 -16.49 0.26 13.59
N ARG A 68 -16.06 1.53 13.69
CA ARG A 68 -15.29 2.09 14.81
C ARG A 68 -14.04 1.26 15.14
N GLY A 69 -13.34 0.79 14.11
CA GLY A 69 -12.15 -0.05 14.26
C GLY A 69 -12.44 -1.45 14.81
N ARG A 70 -13.65 -2.00 14.63
CA ARG A 70 -14.02 -3.34 15.09
C ARG A 70 -14.35 -4.28 13.94
N CYS A 71 -14.19 -5.58 14.16
CA CYS A 71 -14.62 -6.59 13.20
C CYS A 71 -16.14 -6.58 13.06
N ARG A 72 -16.64 -6.58 11.82
CA ARG A 72 -18.08 -6.64 11.50
C ARG A 72 -18.79 -7.83 12.13
N LYS A 73 -18.11 -8.96 12.28
CA LYS A 73 -18.69 -10.24 12.67
C LYS A 73 -18.56 -10.53 14.17
N CYS A 74 -17.34 -10.53 14.71
CA CYS A 74 -17.13 -10.80 16.14
C CYS A 74 -17.07 -9.53 17.01
N LYS A 75 -17.14 -8.33 16.42
CA LYS A 75 -17.07 -7.02 17.12
C LYS A 75 -15.82 -6.77 17.97
N SER A 76 -14.80 -7.63 17.88
CA SER A 76 -13.51 -7.38 18.52
C SER A 76 -12.80 -6.20 17.87
N ALA A 77 -12.03 -5.44 18.65
CA ALA A 77 -11.18 -4.40 18.10
C ALA A 77 -10.18 -5.01 17.09
N ILE A 78 -10.09 -4.41 15.91
CA ILE A 78 -9.03 -4.71 14.94
C ILE A 78 -7.91 -3.75 15.30
N SER A 79 -6.88 -4.27 15.99
CA SER A 79 -5.74 -3.46 16.41
C SER A 79 -5.09 -2.81 15.18
N PRO A 80 -4.90 -1.48 15.16
CA PRO A 80 -3.99 -0.82 14.24
C PRO A 80 -2.57 -1.19 14.68
N ARG A 81 -2.11 -2.33 14.17
CA ARG A 81 -0.71 -2.75 14.24
C ARG A 81 0.11 -1.96 13.24
#